data_AF-A0A0H2UV82-F1
#
_entry.id   AF-A0A0H2UV82-F1
#
_cell.length_a   1.000
_cell.length_b   1.000
_cell.length_c   1.000
_cell.angle_alpha   90.00
_cell.angle_beta   90.00
_cell.angle_gamma   90.00
#
_symmetry.space_group_name_H-M   'P 1'
#
loop_
_entity.id
_entity.type
_entity.pdbx_description
1 polymer ?
#
loop_
_entity_poly.entity_id
_entity_poly.type
_entity_poly.pdbx_seq_one_letter_code
_entity_poly.pdbx_strand_id
1 'polypeptide(L)'
;MGTIAPAFMELLLDANFCKAPVNNQDTLLKVYHREMAKDNVTIPYEIIAEYVYSHEDSVEENEKLNSNIDFIISEFSGTDTQKDILIKNLDKIKSNYSLAQTQKKFILKNSQEAKDVLEKIIPELNTLAKETSNLAATNDELKKQSAETDGVLQKVKQGVDDVRNTKSSIYTDFIAILGVFSAFVFVMFGGIDVARAIFDIGNDLQTLDLSRMITVSSLMLIGVLTLMYSLLLWVARITGKNFGNCYSSKCDNGCRHKWRHFLMRHSFYFSLMFLLVLTTVVSHCLLK
;
A
#
# COMPACT_ATOMS: atom_id res chain seq x y z
N MET A 1 -75.57 22.06 -5.63
CA MET A 1 -74.67 21.91 -4.48
C MET A 1 -74.08 23.27 -4.19
N GLY A 2 -74.30 23.80 -2.99
CA GLY A 2 -73.65 25.03 -2.54
C GLY A 2 -72.42 24.67 -1.71
N THR A 3 -71.25 25.21 -2.08
CA THR A 3 -70.04 25.12 -1.25
C THR A 3 -70.06 26.26 -0.26
N ILE A 4 -69.67 25.99 0.99
CA ILE A 4 -69.50 27.03 1.99
C ILE A 4 -68.37 27.96 1.55
N ALA A 5 -68.59 29.27 1.64
CA ALA A 5 -67.57 30.25 1.33
C ALA A 5 -66.35 30.09 2.28
N PRO A 6 -65.11 30.10 1.78
CA PRO A 6 -63.90 29.99 2.60
C PRO A 6 -63.86 30.95 3.80
N ALA A 7 -64.14 32.24 3.56
CA ALA A 7 -64.18 33.27 4.61
C ALA A 7 -65.19 32.97 5.73
N PHE A 8 -66.24 32.20 5.42
CA PHE A 8 -67.22 31.77 6.41
C PHE A 8 -66.69 30.65 7.30
N MET A 9 -65.96 29.71 6.70
CA MET A 9 -65.31 28.64 7.45
C MET A 9 -64.21 29.21 8.36
N GLU A 10 -63.35 30.09 7.83
CA GLU A 10 -62.31 30.77 8.61
C GLU A 10 -62.90 31.52 9.81
N LEU A 11 -64.00 32.25 9.60
CA LEU A 11 -64.68 32.97 10.66
C LEU A 11 -65.27 32.04 11.72
N LEU A 12 -65.78 30.86 11.35
CA LEU A 12 -66.29 29.87 12.31
C LEU A 12 -65.17 29.28 13.17
N LEU A 13 -63.98 29.10 12.58
CA LEU A 13 -62.80 28.52 13.24
C LEU A 13 -62.13 29.51 14.18
N ASP A 14 -61.96 30.77 13.75
CA ASP A 14 -61.14 31.76 14.45
C ASP A 14 -61.93 32.66 15.42
N ALA A 15 -63.19 32.95 15.12
CA ALA A 15 -63.96 33.88 15.94
C ALA A 15 -64.45 33.23 17.24
N ASN A 16 -64.68 34.05 18.27
CA ASN A 16 -65.39 33.64 19.48
C ASN A 16 -66.78 34.28 19.49
N PHE A 17 -67.79 33.55 19.04
CA PHE A 17 -69.15 34.10 18.91
C PHE A 17 -69.75 34.46 20.27
N CYS A 18 -69.41 33.74 21.34
CA CYS A 18 -69.87 34.02 22.70
C CYS A 18 -69.33 35.36 23.25
N LYS A 19 -68.25 35.92 22.68
CA LYS A 19 -67.64 37.18 23.11
C LYS A 19 -67.87 38.34 22.12
N ALA A 20 -68.57 38.11 21.01
CA ALA A 20 -68.83 39.15 20.01
C ALA A 20 -69.93 40.14 20.46
N PRO A 21 -69.92 41.41 19.98
CA PRO A 21 -71.01 42.35 20.23
C PRO A 21 -72.36 41.81 19.72
N VAL A 22 -73.43 41.98 20.50
CA VAL A 22 -74.77 41.41 20.27
C VAL A 22 -75.31 41.67 18.85
N ASN A 23 -75.10 42.87 18.30
CA ASN A 23 -75.56 43.22 16.94
C ASN A 23 -74.86 42.40 15.84
N ASN A 24 -73.61 42.00 16.07
CA ASN A 24 -72.85 41.17 15.12
C ASN A 24 -73.22 39.70 15.26
N GLN A 25 -73.56 39.23 16.47
CA GLN A 25 -74.00 37.85 16.73
C GLN A 25 -75.26 37.49 15.94
N ASP A 26 -76.29 38.35 15.96
CA ASP A 26 -77.55 38.10 15.24
C ASP A 26 -77.35 38.02 13.71
N THR A 27 -76.47 38.87 13.17
CA THR A 27 -76.11 38.84 11.75
C THR A 27 -75.37 37.55 11.39
N LEU A 28 -74.44 37.10 12.22
CA LEU A 28 -73.69 35.86 12.02
C LEU A 28 -74.60 34.63 12.10
N LEU A 29 -75.44 34.53 13.13
CA LEU A 29 -76.40 33.44 13.31
C LEU A 29 -77.32 33.29 12.10
N LYS A 30 -77.87 34.40 11.58
CA LYS A 30 -78.71 34.38 10.36
C LYS A 30 -77.98 33.80 9.15
N VAL A 31 -76.68 34.05 9.00
CA VAL A 31 -75.88 33.49 7.90
C VAL A 31 -75.61 32.00 8.14
N TYR A 32 -75.22 31.57 9.35
CA TYR A 32 -74.99 30.15 9.68
C TYR A 32 -76.26 29.33 9.54
N HIS A 33 -77.39 29.81 10.05
CA HIS A 33 -78.68 29.14 9.91
C HIS A 33 -79.10 29.02 8.44
N ARG A 34 -78.82 30.04 7.61
CA ARG A 34 -79.15 30.00 6.16
C ARG A 34 -78.25 29.05 5.38
N GLU A 35 -76.94 29.10 5.61
CA GLU A 35 -75.96 28.36 4.81
C GLU A 35 -75.88 26.89 5.24
N MET A 36 -75.95 26.61 6.54
CA MET A 36 -75.77 25.26 7.07
C MET A 36 -77.07 24.44 7.11
N ALA A 37 -78.26 25.06 7.05
CA ALA A 37 -79.52 24.33 6.93
C ALA A 37 -79.87 23.90 5.49
N LYS A 38 -78.99 24.17 4.51
CA LYS A 38 -79.14 23.69 3.13
C LYS A 38 -78.77 22.20 3.04
N ASP A 39 -79.51 21.45 2.24
CA ASP A 39 -79.19 20.05 1.98
C ASP A 39 -77.96 19.92 1.08
N ASN A 40 -77.16 18.86 1.31
CA ASN A 40 -75.95 18.54 0.55
C ASN A 40 -74.93 19.68 0.39
N VAL A 41 -74.68 20.42 1.48
CA VAL A 41 -73.62 21.42 1.54
C VAL A 41 -72.25 20.76 1.53
N THR A 42 -71.34 21.31 0.72
CA THR A 42 -69.94 20.88 0.66
C THR A 42 -69.12 21.67 1.68
N ILE A 43 -68.52 20.94 2.62
CA ILE A 43 -67.64 21.51 3.66
C ILE A 43 -66.20 21.60 3.12
N PRO A 44 -65.53 22.75 3.24
CA PRO A 44 -64.14 22.92 2.80
C PRO A 44 -63.17 22.32 3.84
N TYR A 45 -62.97 21.01 3.78
CA TYR A 45 -62.08 20.28 4.70
C TYR A 45 -60.61 20.72 4.64
N GLU A 46 -60.16 21.26 3.50
CA GLU A 46 -58.79 21.78 3.34
C GLU A 46 -58.51 22.96 4.27
N ILE A 47 -59.46 23.88 4.43
CA ILE A 47 -59.35 25.06 5.31
C ILE A 47 -59.28 24.63 6.76
N ILE A 48 -60.12 23.66 7.14
CA ILE A 48 -60.13 23.10 8.50
C ILE A 48 -58.79 22.45 8.82
N ALA A 49 -58.25 21.64 7.89
CA ALA A 49 -56.95 21.03 8.05
C ALA A 49 -55.85 22.09 8.17
N GLU A 50 -55.79 23.05 7.23
CA GLU A 50 -54.79 24.12 7.23
C GLU A 50 -54.80 24.90 8.55
N TYR A 51 -55.98 25.26 9.04
CA TYR A 51 -56.15 25.91 10.34
C TYR A 51 -55.60 25.05 11.49
N VAL A 52 -55.92 23.75 11.54
CA VAL A 52 -55.38 22.86 12.57
C VAL A 52 -53.86 22.72 12.50
N TYR A 53 -53.28 22.68 11.30
CA TYR A 53 -51.83 22.56 11.13
C TYR A 53 -51.10 23.86 11.51
N SER A 54 -51.68 25.03 11.25
CA SER A 54 -51.08 26.33 11.54
C SER A 54 -51.14 26.75 13.01
N HIS A 55 -52.06 26.19 13.82
CA HIS A 55 -52.21 26.53 15.24
C HIS A 55 -51.56 25.49 16.16
N GLU A 56 -50.60 25.89 16.99
CA GLU A 56 -49.98 25.01 17.99
C GLU A 56 -51.03 24.45 18.97
N ASP A 57 -51.89 25.32 19.52
CA ASP A 57 -52.93 24.99 20.49
C ASP A 57 -54.26 24.59 19.83
N SER A 58 -54.20 23.70 18.83
CA SER A 58 -55.40 23.23 18.12
C SER A 58 -56.50 22.67 19.05
N VAL A 59 -56.16 22.22 20.26
CA VAL A 59 -57.11 21.73 21.28
C VAL A 59 -57.97 22.86 21.84
N GLU A 60 -57.37 23.99 22.21
CA GLU A 60 -58.11 25.16 22.70
C GLU A 60 -58.99 25.74 21.59
N GLU A 61 -58.47 25.78 20.36
CA GLU A 61 -59.26 26.20 19.20
C GLU A 61 -60.43 25.24 18.89
N ASN A 62 -60.31 23.95 19.18
CA ASN A 62 -61.43 23.00 19.09
C ASN A 62 -62.53 23.33 20.11
N GLU A 63 -62.16 23.70 21.33
CA GLU A 63 -63.13 24.09 22.37
C GLU A 63 -63.90 25.35 21.97
N LYS A 64 -63.22 26.33 21.36
CA LYS A 64 -63.85 27.53 20.80
C LYS A 64 -64.81 27.20 19.65
N LEU A 65 -64.37 26.37 18.70
CA LEU A 65 -65.21 25.88 17.59
C LEU A 65 -66.46 25.15 18.11
N ASN A 66 -66.30 24.25 19.07
CA ASN A 66 -67.43 23.52 19.68
C ASN A 66 -68.41 24.48 20.35
N SER A 67 -67.91 25.48 21.08
CA SER A 67 -68.74 26.50 21.72
C SER A 67 -69.52 27.33 20.69
N ASN A 68 -68.89 27.70 19.57
CA ASN A 68 -69.56 28.41 18.46
C ASN A 68 -70.65 27.55 17.83
N ILE A 69 -70.38 26.27 17.59
CA ILE A 69 -71.34 25.31 17.02
C ILE A 69 -72.54 25.14 17.94
N ASP A 70 -72.31 24.94 19.25
CA ASP A 70 -73.37 24.77 20.24
C ASP A 70 -74.27 26.01 20.30
N PHE A 71 -73.68 27.22 20.23
CA PHE A 71 -74.41 28.48 20.18
C PHE A 71 -75.24 28.64 18.90
N ILE A 72 -74.72 28.24 17.74
CA ILE A 72 -75.48 28.24 16.48
C ILE A 72 -76.70 27.32 16.57
N ILE A 73 -76.55 26.14 17.19
CA ILE A 73 -77.63 25.16 17.32
C ILE A 73 -78.69 25.64 18.32
N SER A 74 -78.31 26.25 19.44
CA SER A 74 -79.24 26.69 20.48
C SER A 74 -80.18 27.79 20.01
N GLU A 75 -79.69 28.72 19.19
CA GLU A 75 -80.45 29.86 18.69
C GLU A 75 -81.27 29.57 17.42
N PHE A 76 -81.28 28.32 16.94
CA PHE A 76 -81.99 27.96 15.71
C PHE A 76 -83.51 27.87 15.90
N SER A 77 -84.26 28.71 15.16
CA SER A 77 -85.73 28.81 15.24
C SER A 77 -86.47 28.25 14.01
N GLY A 78 -85.82 27.41 13.19
CA GLY A 78 -86.41 26.80 11.99
C GLY A 78 -87.19 25.50 12.25
N THR A 79 -87.60 24.82 11.18
CA THR A 79 -88.28 23.52 11.29
C THR A 79 -87.35 22.41 11.80
N ASP A 80 -87.90 21.35 12.41
CA ASP A 80 -87.11 20.21 12.90
C ASP A 80 -86.24 19.59 11.80
N THR A 81 -86.78 19.44 10.58
CA THR A 81 -86.02 18.93 9.43
C THR A 81 -84.83 19.82 9.07
N GLN A 82 -84.98 21.14 9.13
CA GLN A 82 -83.86 22.06 8.87
C GLN A 82 -82.84 22.04 10.01
N LYS A 83 -83.29 21.83 11.24
CA LYS A 83 -82.42 21.68 12.42
C LYS A 83 -81.56 20.43 12.31
N ASP A 84 -82.14 19.31 11.87
CA ASP A 84 -81.40 18.06 11.65
C ASP A 84 -80.32 18.22 10.56
N ILE A 85 -80.63 18.92 9.47
CA ILE A 85 -79.68 19.22 8.39
C ILE A 85 -78.54 20.11 8.90
N LEU A 86 -78.88 21.16 9.66
CA LEU A 86 -77.92 22.07 10.31
C LEU A 86 -76.94 21.29 11.20
N ILE A 87 -77.46 20.50 12.13
CA ILE A 87 -76.66 19.69 13.06
C ILE A 87 -75.73 18.76 12.27
N LYS A 88 -76.25 18.04 11.28
CA LYS A 88 -75.46 17.13 10.45
C LYS A 88 -74.31 17.83 9.72
N ASN A 89 -74.51 19.06 9.24
CA ASN A 89 -73.47 19.82 8.54
C ASN A 89 -72.41 20.37 9.51
N LEU A 90 -72.81 20.84 10.71
CA LEU A 90 -71.88 21.27 11.75
C LEU A 90 -71.09 20.09 12.34
N ASP A 91 -71.70 18.92 12.48
CA ASP A 91 -71.03 17.69 12.93
C ASP A 91 -69.95 17.23 11.96
N LYS A 92 -70.14 17.43 10.64
CA LYS A 92 -69.09 17.17 9.64
C LYS A 92 -67.86 18.05 9.89
N ILE A 93 -68.07 19.33 10.21
CA ILE A 93 -66.99 20.28 10.51
C ILE A 93 -66.24 19.83 11.77
N LYS A 94 -66.96 19.56 12.86
CA LYS A 94 -66.38 19.07 14.13
C LYS A 94 -65.60 17.77 13.95
N SER A 95 -66.16 16.83 13.20
CA SER A 95 -65.53 15.54 12.91
C SER A 95 -64.27 15.71 12.07
N ASN A 96 -64.30 16.59 11.06
CA ASN A 96 -63.14 16.86 10.23
C ASN A 96 -62.02 17.59 10.99
N TYR A 97 -62.37 18.55 11.86
CA TYR A 97 -61.42 19.23 12.74
C TYR A 97 -60.72 18.22 13.66
N SER A 98 -61.50 17.37 14.34
CA SER A 98 -60.97 16.33 15.24
C SER A 98 -60.09 15.31 14.51
N LEU A 99 -60.45 14.98 13.27
CA LEU A 99 -59.65 14.13 12.40
C LEU A 99 -58.31 14.79 12.05
N ALA A 100 -58.31 16.06 11.64
CA ALA A 100 -57.10 16.82 11.33
C ALA A 100 -56.18 16.92 12.56
N GLN A 101 -56.72 17.10 13.76
CA GLN A 101 -55.93 17.10 15.00
C GLN A 101 -55.25 15.75 15.25
N THR A 102 -56.00 14.67 15.06
CA THR A 102 -55.49 13.31 15.20
C THR A 102 -54.35 13.06 14.21
N GLN A 103 -54.54 13.46 12.94
CA GLN A 103 -53.52 13.34 11.90
C GLN A 103 -52.27 14.16 12.23
N LYS A 104 -52.42 15.42 12.64
CA LYS A 104 -51.31 16.28 13.09
C LYS A 104 -50.49 15.60 14.19
N LYS A 105 -51.16 15.04 15.20
CA LYS A 105 -50.51 14.33 16.30
C LYS A 105 -49.68 13.15 15.83
N PHE A 106 -50.21 12.32 14.92
CA PHE A 106 -49.46 11.19 14.36
C PHE A 106 -48.26 11.65 13.53
N ILE A 107 -48.41 12.70 12.73
CA ILE A 107 -47.32 13.25 11.91
C ILE A 107 -46.21 13.80 12.81
N LEU A 108 -46.54 14.59 13.82
CA LEU A 108 -45.57 15.13 14.78
C LEU A 108 -44.83 14.02 15.53
N LYS A 109 -45.56 13.00 15.98
CA LYS A 109 -44.95 11.84 16.64
C LYS A 109 -43.97 11.11 15.71
N ASN A 110 -44.38 10.78 14.49
CA ASN A 110 -43.51 10.11 13.52
C ASN A 110 -42.29 10.97 13.15
N SER A 111 -42.47 12.28 13.05
CA SER A 111 -41.38 13.22 12.73
C SER A 111 -40.37 13.31 13.87
N GLN A 112 -40.85 13.29 15.12
CA GLN A 112 -39.98 13.25 16.30
C GLN A 112 -39.24 11.91 16.41
N GLU A 113 -39.91 10.79 16.20
CA GLU A 113 -39.25 9.47 16.18
C GLU A 113 -38.17 9.39 15.10
N ALA A 114 -38.42 9.93 13.91
CA ALA A 114 -37.42 10.02 12.84
C ALA A 114 -36.22 10.91 13.24
N LYS A 115 -36.47 12.03 13.91
CA LYS A 115 -35.43 12.91 14.43
C LYS A 115 -34.58 12.21 15.50
N ASP A 116 -35.20 11.52 16.44
CA ASP A 116 -34.50 10.79 17.49
C ASP A 116 -33.61 9.66 16.91
N VAL A 117 -34.07 8.99 15.85
CA VAL A 117 -33.28 8.00 15.12
C VAL A 117 -32.08 8.67 14.42
N LEU A 118 -32.30 9.80 13.74
CA LEU A 118 -31.23 10.55 13.09
C LEU A 118 -30.17 11.05 14.08
N GLU A 119 -30.59 11.56 15.24
CA GLU A 119 -29.68 12.02 16.30
C GLU A 119 -28.80 10.90 16.86
N LYS A 120 -29.27 9.64 16.85
CA LYS A 120 -28.48 8.47 17.21
C LYS A 120 -27.51 8.02 16.11
N ILE A 121 -27.89 8.17 14.84
CA ILE A 121 -27.07 7.73 13.69
C ILE A 121 -25.92 8.70 13.39
N ILE A 122 -26.13 10.02 13.56
CA ILE A 122 -25.09 11.04 13.32
C ILE A 122 -23.76 10.76 14.06
N PRO A 123 -23.73 10.46 15.37
CA PRO A 123 -22.47 10.18 16.05
C PRO A 123 -21.82 8.89 15.54
N GLU A 124 -22.58 7.84 15.21
CA GLU A 124 -22.06 6.59 14.64
C GLU A 124 -21.40 6.81 13.28
N LEU A 125 -22.01 7.63 12.42
CA LEU A 125 -21.43 8.03 11.14
C LEU A 125 -20.13 8.82 11.31
N ASN A 126 -20.07 9.73 12.29
CA ASN A 126 -18.86 10.49 12.59
C ASN A 126 -17.73 9.59 13.11
N THR A 127 -18.06 8.58 13.94
CA THR A 127 -17.06 7.60 14.39
C THR A 127 -16.56 6.75 13.23
N LEU A 128 -17.45 6.28 12.36
CA LEU A 128 -17.09 5.48 11.19
C LEU A 128 -16.22 6.25 10.20
N ALA A 129 -16.52 7.54 9.98
CA ALA A 129 -15.70 8.42 9.14
C ALA A 129 -14.28 8.59 9.72
N LYS A 130 -14.16 8.74 11.04
CA LYS A 130 -12.87 8.85 11.73
C LYS A 130 -12.06 7.54 11.64
N GLU A 131 -12.70 6.39 11.85
CA GLU A 131 -12.07 5.08 11.70
C GLU A 131 -11.56 4.84 10.28
N THR A 132 -12.36 5.22 9.27
CA THR A 132 -11.97 5.12 7.86
C THR A 132 -10.75 5.99 7.55
N SER A 133 -10.68 7.21 8.09
CA SER A 133 -9.51 8.08 7.94
C SER A 133 -8.26 7.50 8.62
N ASN A 134 -8.39 6.93 9.82
CA ASN A 134 -7.28 6.29 10.52
C ASN A 134 -6.77 5.06 9.77
N LEU A 135 -7.67 4.26 9.21
CA LEU A 135 -7.32 3.09 8.41
C LEU A 135 -6.55 3.51 7.14
N ALA A 136 -6.97 4.58 6.46
CA ALA A 136 -6.25 5.12 5.32
C ALA A 136 -4.82 5.53 5.68
N ALA A 137 -4.64 6.29 6.78
CA ALA A 137 -3.31 6.68 7.26
C ALA A 137 -2.42 5.47 7.64
N THR A 138 -3.01 4.46 8.29
CA THR A 138 -2.32 3.21 8.64
C THR A 138 -1.87 2.45 7.39
N ASN A 139 -2.69 2.45 6.33
CA ASN A 139 -2.39 1.77 5.08
C ASN A 139 -1.24 2.46 4.32
N ASP A 140 -1.17 3.78 4.36
CA ASP A 140 -0.06 4.54 3.77
C ASP A 140 1.25 4.31 4.53
N GLU A 141 1.22 4.24 5.86
CA GLU A 141 2.40 3.89 6.68
C GLU A 141 2.86 2.44 6.39
N LEU A 142 1.94 1.49 6.28
CA LEU A 142 2.26 0.10 5.92
C LEU A 142 2.90 0.01 4.53
N LYS A 143 2.42 0.76 3.53
CA LYS A 143 3.05 0.81 2.21
C LYS A 143 4.48 1.34 2.28
N LYS A 144 4.73 2.37 3.08
CA LYS A 144 6.07 2.92 3.28
C LYS A 144 7.00 1.89 3.94
N GLN A 145 6.55 1.24 5.01
CA GLN A 145 7.33 0.18 5.68
C GLN A 145 7.60 -1.02 4.76
N SER A 146 6.65 -1.39 3.91
CA SER A 146 6.87 -2.43 2.89
C SER A 146 7.96 -2.03 1.90
N ALA A 147 7.94 -0.79 1.40
CA ALA A 147 8.96 -0.30 0.47
C ALA A 147 10.35 -0.24 1.12
N GLU A 148 10.43 0.17 2.40
CA GLU A 148 11.68 0.14 3.17
C GLU A 148 12.19 -1.29 3.36
N THR A 149 11.30 -2.23 3.66
CA THR A 149 11.62 -3.66 3.82
C THR A 149 12.17 -4.27 2.52
N ASP A 150 11.57 -3.95 1.38
CA ASP A 150 12.06 -4.37 0.07
C ASP A 150 13.47 -3.81 -0.22
N GLY A 151 13.72 -2.55 0.14
CA GLY A 151 15.03 -1.93 0.04
C GLY A 151 16.09 -2.60 0.92
N VAL A 152 15.73 -2.97 2.15
CA VAL A 152 16.61 -3.74 3.05
C VAL A 152 16.87 -5.15 2.49
N LEU A 153 15.84 -5.83 1.99
CA LEU A 153 15.96 -7.16 1.42
C LEU A 153 16.90 -7.16 0.20
N GLN A 154 16.83 -6.14 -0.65
CA GLN A 154 17.75 -5.98 -1.78
C GLN A 154 19.20 -5.80 -1.32
N LYS A 155 19.45 -4.97 -0.29
CA LYS A 155 20.79 -4.78 0.29
C LYS A 155 21.32 -6.07 0.92
N VAL A 156 20.48 -6.81 1.64
CA VAL A 156 20.86 -8.11 2.21
C VAL A 156 21.21 -9.09 1.11
N LYS A 157 20.44 -9.16 0.03
CA LYS A 157 20.73 -10.03 -1.12
C LYS A 157 22.06 -9.69 -1.77
N GLN A 158 22.34 -8.40 -1.98
CA GLN A 158 23.63 -7.93 -2.50
C GLN A 158 24.78 -8.31 -1.56
N GLY A 159 24.65 -8.07 -0.25
CA GLY A 159 25.66 -8.45 0.73
C GLY A 159 25.91 -9.96 0.78
N VAL A 160 24.87 -10.79 0.63
CA VAL A 160 25.01 -12.25 0.54
C VAL A 160 25.76 -12.67 -0.72
N ASP A 161 25.46 -12.06 -1.87
CA ASP A 161 26.18 -12.33 -3.12
C ASP A 161 27.65 -11.90 -3.03
N ASP A 162 27.95 -10.75 -2.42
CA ASP A 162 29.32 -10.28 -2.19
C ASP A 162 30.11 -11.22 -1.26
N VAL A 163 29.48 -11.70 -0.18
CA VAL A 163 30.08 -12.71 0.71
C VAL A 163 30.35 -14.01 -0.04
N ARG A 164 29.41 -14.47 -0.87
CA ARG A 164 29.58 -15.68 -1.69
C ARG A 164 30.73 -15.54 -2.68
N ASN A 165 30.82 -14.41 -3.36
CA ASN A 165 31.91 -14.09 -4.29
C ASN A 165 33.26 -14.03 -3.57
N THR A 166 33.31 -13.35 -2.42
CA THR A 166 34.51 -13.26 -1.58
C THR A 166 34.97 -14.64 -1.10
N LYS A 167 34.05 -15.49 -0.64
CA LYS A 167 34.34 -16.89 -0.25
C LYS A 167 34.94 -17.67 -1.42
N SER A 168 34.36 -17.55 -2.62
CA SER A 168 34.90 -18.20 -3.82
C SER A 168 36.32 -17.72 -4.17
N SER A 169 36.57 -16.41 -4.05
CA SER A 169 37.91 -15.84 -4.26
C SER A 169 38.92 -16.39 -3.24
N ILE A 170 38.54 -16.44 -1.96
CA ILE A 170 39.39 -16.95 -0.88
C ILE A 170 39.79 -18.42 -1.13
N TYR A 171 38.86 -19.29 -1.53
CA TYR A 171 39.21 -20.68 -1.86
C TYR A 171 40.20 -20.77 -3.02
N THR A 172 40.01 -19.93 -4.05
CA THR A 172 40.93 -19.85 -5.19
C THR A 172 42.32 -19.42 -4.74
N ASP A 173 42.40 -18.45 -3.82
CA ASP A 173 43.66 -17.97 -3.24
C ASP A 173 44.34 -19.05 -2.39
N PHE A 174 43.58 -19.79 -1.57
CA PHE A 174 44.11 -20.93 -0.81
C PHE A 174 44.69 -22.02 -1.72
N ILE A 175 43.99 -22.38 -2.79
CA ILE A 175 44.49 -23.35 -3.78
C ILE A 175 45.80 -22.83 -4.41
N ALA A 176 45.87 -21.54 -4.73
CA ALA A 176 47.07 -20.93 -5.27
C ALA A 176 48.26 -21.02 -4.28
N ILE A 177 48.05 -20.64 -3.02
CA ILE A 177 49.07 -20.68 -1.96
C ILE A 177 49.56 -22.12 -1.74
N LEU A 178 48.63 -23.08 -1.64
CA LEU A 178 48.97 -24.51 -1.49
C LEU A 178 49.76 -25.03 -2.68
N GLY A 179 49.38 -24.65 -3.91
CA GLY A 179 50.11 -25.02 -5.12
C GLY A 179 51.54 -24.49 -5.15
N VAL A 180 51.74 -23.21 -4.80
CA VAL A 180 53.08 -22.59 -4.72
C VAL A 180 53.91 -23.24 -3.61
N PHE A 181 53.32 -23.46 -2.44
CA PHE A 181 54.02 -24.10 -1.31
C PHE A 181 54.43 -25.54 -1.64
N SER A 182 53.55 -26.31 -2.27
CA SER A 182 53.86 -27.67 -2.72
C SER A 182 54.99 -27.71 -3.73
N ALA A 183 54.98 -26.82 -4.73
CA ALA A 183 56.07 -26.70 -5.70
C ALA A 183 57.41 -26.35 -5.02
N PHE A 184 57.40 -25.42 -4.05
CA PHE A 184 58.58 -25.05 -3.28
C PHE A 184 59.16 -26.24 -2.50
N VAL A 185 58.31 -27.00 -1.79
CA VAL A 185 58.73 -28.19 -1.02
C VAL A 185 59.30 -29.28 -1.93
N PHE A 186 58.66 -29.56 -3.07
CA PHE A 186 59.16 -30.55 -4.03
C PHE A 186 60.52 -30.17 -4.61
N VAL A 187 60.74 -28.88 -4.92
CA VAL A 187 62.01 -28.40 -5.45
C VAL A 187 63.09 -28.42 -4.37
N MET A 188 62.76 -28.08 -3.12
CA MET A 188 63.71 -28.13 -2.01
C MET A 188 64.19 -29.55 -1.75
N PHE A 189 63.27 -30.52 -1.60
CA PHE A 189 63.66 -31.91 -1.35
C PHE A 189 64.28 -32.56 -2.59
N GLY A 190 63.68 -32.40 -3.77
CA GLY A 190 64.22 -32.93 -5.01
C GLY A 190 65.58 -32.33 -5.38
N GLY A 191 65.78 -31.03 -5.14
CA GLY A 191 67.05 -30.36 -5.36
C GLY A 191 68.16 -30.84 -4.43
N ILE A 192 67.84 -31.11 -3.16
CA ILE A 192 68.79 -31.69 -2.20
C ILE A 192 69.18 -33.12 -2.62
N ASP A 193 68.23 -33.95 -3.04
CA ASP A 193 68.52 -35.33 -3.47
C ASP A 193 69.39 -35.36 -4.73
N VAL A 194 69.13 -34.47 -5.70
CA VAL A 194 69.98 -34.30 -6.88
C VAL A 194 71.38 -33.82 -6.48
N ALA A 195 71.48 -32.86 -5.56
CA ALA A 195 72.78 -32.39 -5.07
C ALA A 195 73.59 -33.52 -4.40
N ARG A 196 72.94 -34.35 -3.56
CA ARG A 196 73.57 -35.53 -2.95
C ARG A 196 74.07 -36.51 -4.01
N ALA A 197 73.24 -36.85 -5.00
CA ALA A 197 73.62 -37.75 -6.07
C ALA A 197 74.84 -37.25 -6.87
N ILE A 198 74.95 -35.93 -7.10
CA ILE A 198 76.10 -35.32 -7.75
C ILE A 198 77.37 -35.45 -6.89
N PHE A 199 77.27 -35.22 -5.58
CA PHE A 199 78.40 -35.38 -4.67
C PHE A 199 78.85 -36.83 -4.54
N ASP A 200 77.92 -37.79 -4.48
CA ASP A 200 78.22 -39.22 -4.39
C ASP A 200 78.93 -39.72 -5.68
N ILE A 201 78.45 -39.34 -6.86
CA ILE A 201 79.09 -39.67 -8.15
C ILE A 201 80.48 -39.01 -8.27
N GLY A 202 80.63 -37.78 -7.78
CA GLY A 202 81.91 -37.06 -7.81
C GLY A 202 82.98 -37.68 -6.91
N ASN A 203 82.58 -38.37 -5.84
CA ASN A 203 83.51 -39.01 -4.91
C ASN A 203 84.00 -40.39 -5.42
N ASP A 204 83.18 -41.08 -6.20
CA ASP A 204 83.44 -42.45 -6.67
C ASP A 204 84.24 -42.51 -8.00
N LEU A 205 84.33 -41.39 -8.73
CA LEU A 205 85.08 -41.28 -9.99
C LEU A 205 86.13 -40.16 -9.96
N GLN A 206 87.31 -40.44 -9.40
CA GLN A 206 88.50 -39.56 -9.46
C GLN A 206 89.05 -39.30 -10.89
N THR A 207 88.40 -39.77 -11.96
CA THR A 207 88.90 -39.72 -13.35
C THR A 207 87.95 -39.11 -14.38
N LEU A 208 86.82 -38.51 -13.98
CA LEU A 208 85.98 -37.74 -14.92
C LEU A 208 86.40 -36.28 -14.99
N ASP A 209 86.54 -35.76 -16.21
CA ASP A 209 86.73 -34.33 -16.45
C ASP A 209 85.60 -33.53 -15.79
N LEU A 210 85.97 -32.55 -14.95
CA LEU A 210 85.07 -31.61 -14.27
C LEU A 210 83.98 -31.04 -15.20
N SER A 211 84.30 -30.89 -16.49
CA SER A 211 83.37 -30.50 -17.56
C SER A 211 82.14 -31.41 -17.63
N ARG A 212 82.32 -32.74 -17.63
CA ARG A 212 81.21 -33.71 -17.77
C ARG A 212 80.29 -33.67 -16.56
N MET A 213 80.82 -33.55 -15.36
CA MET A 213 80.04 -33.44 -14.13
C MET A 213 79.18 -32.17 -14.10
N ILE A 214 79.74 -31.02 -14.53
CA ILE A 214 79.00 -29.76 -14.65
C ILE A 214 77.90 -29.87 -15.72
N THR A 215 78.17 -30.54 -16.85
CA THR A 215 77.15 -30.73 -17.91
C THR A 215 75.97 -31.59 -17.46
N VAL A 216 76.20 -32.68 -16.73
CA VAL A 216 75.12 -33.53 -16.19
C VAL A 216 74.31 -32.78 -15.14
N SER A 217 74.98 -32.01 -14.27
CA SER A 217 74.34 -31.21 -13.22
C SER A 217 73.46 -30.10 -13.80
N SER A 218 73.94 -29.40 -14.84
CA SER A 218 73.18 -28.36 -15.52
C SER A 218 71.99 -28.93 -16.31
N LEU A 219 72.12 -30.11 -16.93
CA LEU A 219 71.01 -30.80 -17.58
C LEU A 219 69.91 -31.22 -16.58
N MET A 220 70.31 -31.78 -15.43
CA MET A 220 69.39 -32.13 -14.35
C MET A 220 68.65 -30.90 -13.80
N LEU A 221 69.38 -29.79 -13.59
CA LEU A 221 68.80 -28.53 -13.11
C LEU A 221 67.79 -27.93 -14.11
N ILE A 222 68.08 -28.01 -15.41
CA ILE A 222 67.12 -27.63 -16.47
C ILE A 222 65.83 -28.45 -16.35
N GLY A 223 65.94 -29.77 -16.14
CA GLY A 223 64.79 -30.65 -15.94
C GLY A 223 63.93 -30.25 -14.74
N VAL A 224 64.56 -30.04 -13.58
CA VAL A 224 63.85 -29.63 -12.34
C VAL A 224 63.17 -28.27 -12.50
N LEU A 225 63.86 -27.28 -13.08
CA LEU A 225 63.30 -25.95 -13.33
C LEU A 225 62.13 -25.97 -14.32
N THR A 226 62.21 -26.82 -15.35
CA THR A 226 61.13 -26.99 -16.34
C THR A 226 59.88 -27.59 -15.69
N LEU A 227 60.04 -28.62 -14.85
CA LEU A 227 58.94 -29.24 -14.11
C LEU A 227 58.31 -28.25 -13.13
N MET A 228 59.11 -27.52 -12.35
CA MET A 228 58.62 -26.49 -11.43
C MET A 228 57.81 -25.42 -12.16
N TYR A 229 58.33 -24.94 -13.29
CA TYR A 229 57.67 -23.93 -14.10
C TYR A 229 56.35 -24.43 -14.70
N SER A 230 56.28 -25.69 -15.14
CA SER A 230 55.06 -26.33 -15.63
C SER A 230 53.98 -26.44 -14.55
N LEU A 231 54.37 -26.87 -13.34
CA LEU A 231 53.46 -26.97 -12.19
C LEU A 231 52.90 -25.61 -11.80
N LEU A 232 53.77 -24.58 -11.72
CA LEU A 232 53.32 -23.22 -11.47
C LEU A 232 52.31 -22.80 -12.52
N LEU A 233 52.63 -22.91 -13.81
CA LEU A 233 51.72 -22.54 -14.91
C LEU A 233 50.35 -23.24 -14.84
N TRP A 234 50.35 -24.53 -14.49
CA TRP A 234 49.12 -25.30 -14.26
C TRP A 234 48.30 -24.74 -13.09
N VAL A 235 48.95 -24.34 -11.99
CA VAL A 235 48.28 -23.70 -10.84
C VAL A 235 47.65 -22.35 -11.23
N ALA A 236 48.27 -21.50 -12.07
CA ALA A 236 47.54 -20.31 -12.59
C ALA A 236 46.31 -20.70 -13.37
N ARG A 237 46.46 -21.69 -14.25
CA ARG A 237 45.40 -22.05 -15.17
C ARG A 237 44.19 -22.56 -14.40
N ILE A 238 44.40 -23.32 -13.32
CA ILE A 238 43.34 -23.78 -12.41
C ILE A 238 42.76 -22.62 -11.59
N THR A 239 43.60 -21.69 -11.13
CA THR A 239 43.16 -20.55 -10.30
C THR A 239 42.59 -19.38 -11.12
N GLY A 240 42.55 -19.49 -12.45
CA GLY A 240 42.06 -18.44 -13.35
C GLY A 240 42.90 -17.15 -13.32
N LYS A 241 44.05 -17.15 -12.65
CA LYS A 241 44.93 -15.99 -12.53
C LYS A 241 45.92 -15.95 -13.68
N ASN A 242 46.06 -14.81 -14.34
CA ASN A 242 47.03 -14.65 -15.41
C ASN A 242 48.46 -14.49 -14.86
N PHE A 243 49.35 -15.44 -15.11
CA PHE A 243 50.78 -15.23 -14.84
C PHE A 243 51.41 -14.29 -15.85
N GLY A 244 51.90 -13.14 -15.44
CA GLY A 244 52.52 -12.16 -16.34
C GLY A 244 51.48 -11.33 -17.09
N ASN A 245 51.34 -10.07 -16.66
CA ASN A 245 50.45 -9.10 -17.31
C ASN A 245 51.08 -8.60 -18.61
N CYS A 246 50.23 -8.25 -19.58
CA CYS A 246 50.64 -7.40 -20.69
C CYS A 246 51.16 -6.07 -20.10
N TYR A 247 52.40 -5.67 -20.42
CA TYR A 247 52.98 -4.41 -19.95
C TYR A 247 52.24 -3.15 -20.48
N SER A 248 51.26 -3.31 -21.37
CA SER A 248 50.49 -2.21 -21.96
C SER A 248 48.99 -2.37 -21.68
N SER A 249 48.37 -1.30 -21.18
CA SER A 249 46.93 -1.18 -20.92
C SER A 249 46.04 -1.28 -22.16
N LYS A 250 46.62 -1.39 -23.38
CA LYS A 250 45.91 -1.49 -24.67
C LYS A 250 45.67 -2.93 -25.14
N CYS A 251 45.91 -3.95 -24.31
CA CYS A 251 45.87 -5.36 -24.72
C CYS A 251 44.69 -6.18 -24.14
N ASP A 252 43.56 -5.56 -23.78
CA ASP A 252 42.36 -6.30 -23.33
C ASP A 252 41.70 -7.15 -24.43
N ASN A 253 41.80 -6.73 -25.71
CA ASN A 253 41.17 -7.42 -26.85
C ASN A 253 42.16 -8.21 -27.73
N GLY A 254 43.32 -8.59 -27.19
CA GLY A 254 44.31 -9.43 -27.87
C GLY A 254 45.43 -8.64 -28.54
N CYS A 255 46.68 -9.06 -28.29
CA CYS A 255 47.86 -8.42 -28.84
C CYS A 255 48.19 -8.94 -30.26
N ARG A 256 48.58 -8.03 -31.15
CA ARG A 256 48.87 -8.28 -32.58
C ARG A 256 50.11 -9.17 -32.84
N HIS A 257 51.01 -9.31 -31.86
CA HIS A 257 52.23 -10.13 -31.96
C HIS A 257 52.26 -11.23 -30.89
N LYS A 258 51.61 -12.37 -31.16
CA LYS A 258 51.47 -13.50 -30.22
C LYS A 258 52.81 -14.08 -29.75
N TRP A 259 53.79 -14.21 -30.64
CA TRP A 259 55.06 -14.91 -30.36
C TRP A 259 56.03 -14.08 -29.49
N ARG A 260 56.23 -12.81 -29.83
CA ARG A 260 57.07 -11.87 -29.04
C ARG A 260 56.48 -11.60 -27.66
N HIS A 261 55.15 -11.58 -27.55
CA HIS A 261 54.46 -11.41 -26.28
C HIS A 261 54.57 -12.64 -25.38
N PHE A 262 54.44 -13.85 -25.93
CA PHE A 262 54.66 -15.09 -25.20
C PHE A 262 56.09 -15.18 -24.65
N LEU A 263 57.09 -14.81 -25.47
CA LEU A 263 58.49 -14.81 -25.05
C LEU A 263 58.76 -13.77 -23.96
N MET A 264 58.20 -12.55 -24.06
CA MET A 264 58.36 -11.51 -23.02
C MET A 264 57.64 -11.85 -21.71
N ARG A 265 56.44 -12.44 -21.79
CA ARG A 265 55.65 -12.86 -20.62
C ARG A 265 56.40 -13.90 -19.78
N HIS A 266 57.22 -14.72 -20.41
CA HIS A 266 58.02 -15.76 -19.77
C HIS A 266 59.52 -15.47 -19.86
N SER A 267 59.89 -14.19 -20.02
CA SER A 267 61.26 -13.75 -20.27
C SER A 267 62.21 -14.19 -19.16
N PHE A 268 61.74 -14.28 -17.92
CA PHE A 268 62.55 -14.75 -16.80
C PHE A 268 62.97 -16.22 -16.96
N TYR A 269 62.01 -17.09 -17.29
CA TYR A 269 62.28 -18.52 -17.52
C TYR A 269 63.21 -18.73 -18.73
N PHE A 270 62.93 -18.05 -19.85
CA PHE A 270 63.77 -18.16 -21.04
C PHE A 270 65.19 -17.59 -20.82
N SER A 271 65.34 -16.50 -20.06
CA SER A 271 66.64 -15.93 -19.69
C SER A 271 67.44 -16.90 -18.82
N LEU A 272 66.81 -17.52 -17.81
CA LEU A 272 67.44 -18.50 -16.93
C LEU A 272 67.89 -19.75 -17.71
N MET A 273 67.04 -20.26 -18.61
CA MET A 273 67.39 -21.39 -19.49
C MET A 273 68.54 -21.06 -20.42
N PHE A 274 68.55 -19.86 -21.01
CA PHE A 274 69.64 -19.42 -21.87
C PHE A 274 70.97 -19.32 -21.10
N LEU A 275 70.95 -18.79 -19.87
CA LEU A 275 72.12 -18.72 -19.01
C LEU A 275 72.67 -20.12 -18.68
N LEU A 276 71.79 -21.06 -18.32
CA LEU A 276 72.22 -22.45 -18.03
C LEU A 276 72.85 -23.12 -19.26
N VAL A 277 72.22 -22.99 -20.43
CA VAL A 277 72.78 -23.53 -21.69
C VAL A 277 74.12 -22.88 -22.02
N LEU A 278 74.25 -21.57 -21.83
CA LEU A 278 75.51 -20.85 -22.01
C LEU A 278 76.60 -21.40 -21.07
N THR A 279 76.28 -21.62 -19.79
CA THR A 279 77.25 -22.22 -18.84
C THR A 279 77.68 -23.63 -19.25
N THR A 280 76.78 -24.45 -19.80
CA THR A 280 77.11 -25.78 -20.32
C THR A 280 78.04 -25.69 -21.55
N VAL A 281 77.75 -24.78 -22.49
CA VAL A 281 78.56 -24.58 -23.70
C VAL A 281 79.94 -24.03 -23.35
N VAL A 282 80.00 -23.04 -22.46
CA VAL A 282 81.26 -22.46 -21.98
C VAL A 282 82.08 -23.50 -21.22
N SER A 283 81.45 -24.32 -20.36
CA SER A 283 82.13 -25.41 -19.66
C SER A 283 82.67 -26.48 -20.63
N HIS A 284 81.95 -26.78 -21.70
CA HIS A 284 82.40 -27.72 -22.73
C HIS A 284 83.51 -27.14 -23.63
N CYS A 285 83.55 -25.82 -23.84
CA CYS A 285 84.57 -25.15 -24.65
C CYS A 285 85.84 -24.80 -23.87
N LEU A 286 85.75 -24.48 -22.57
CA LEU A 286 86.89 -24.07 -21.73
C LEU A 286 87.61 -25.23 -21.02
N LEU A 287 86.92 -26.35 -20.73
CA LEU A 287 87.47 -27.50 -20.00
C LEU A 287 87.69 -28.72 -20.92
N LYS A 288 88.00 -28.47 -22.20
CA LYS A 288 88.41 -29.51 -23.16
C LYS A 288 89.92 -29.67 -23.17
#